data_AF-A0A2N3AWP4-F1
#
_entry.id   AF-A0A2N3AWP4-F1
#
_cell.length_a   1.000
_cell.length_b   1.000
_cell.length_c   1.000
_cell.angle_alpha   90.00
_cell.angle_beta   90.00
_cell.angle_gamma   90.00
#
_symmetry.space_group_name_H-M   'P 1'
#
loop_
_entity.id
_entity.type
_entity.pdbx_description
1 polymer ?
#
loop_
_entity_poly.entity_id
_entity_poly.type
_entity_poly.pdbx_seq_one_letter_code
_entity_poly.pdbx_strand_id
1 'polypeptide(L)' 'HPEGYDFAVERFAGNNGLGFSGTMEGAAVTITLTPGVCSDGMSDRTYPYVATIALGDETLRGCGYTDRQPFTGDAAP' A
#
# COMPACT_ATOMS: atom_id res chain seq x y z
N HIS A 1 11.59 11.46 5.29
CA HIS A 1 11.15 12.21 4.10
C HIS A 1 9.64 12.43 4.16
N PRO A 2 9.17 13.58 4.65
CA PRO A 2 7.73 13.93 4.62
C PRO A 2 7.11 13.91 3.21
N GLU A 3 7.94 13.96 2.17
CA GLU A 3 7.61 13.92 0.74
C GLU A 3 7.48 12.51 0.14
N GLY A 4 7.87 11.46 0.88
CA GLY A 4 7.92 10.10 0.36
C GLY A 4 9.26 9.76 -0.33
N TYR A 5 9.33 8.56 -0.94
CA TYR A 5 10.52 8.07 -1.65
C TYR A 5 10.10 7.33 -2.92
N ASP A 6 10.73 7.68 -4.04
CA ASP A 6 10.53 7.01 -5.33
C ASP A 6 11.60 5.94 -5.55
N PHE A 7 11.17 4.73 -5.93
CA PHE A 7 12.07 3.62 -6.22
C PHE A 7 11.48 2.68 -7.25
N ALA A 8 12.36 1.99 -7.98
CA ALA A 8 11.95 1.00 -8.95
C ALA A 8 11.40 -0.24 -8.25
N VAL A 9 10.30 -0.78 -8.80
CA VAL A 9 9.70 -2.02 -8.34
C VAL A 9 9.39 -2.94 -9.51
N GLU A 10 9.46 -4.23 -9.25
CA GLU A 10 8.93 -5.26 -10.12
C GLU A 10 7.55 -5.67 -9.63
N ARG A 11 6.60 -5.76 -10.56
CA ARG A 11 5.23 -6.20 -10.25
C ARG A 11 5.12 -7.71 -10.42
N PHE A 12 4.50 -8.36 -9.45
CA PHE A 12 4.13 -9.77 -9.53
C PHE A 12 2.67 -9.98 -9.14
N ALA A 13 2.06 -11.03 -9.68
CA ALA A 13 0.73 -11.45 -9.27
C ALA A 13 0.84 -12.27 -7.97
N GLY A 14 0.02 -11.95 -6.97
CA GLY A 14 -0.03 -12.72 -5.72
C GLY A 14 -1.42 -12.69 -5.10
N ASN A 15 -1.98 -13.85 -4.74
CA ASN A 15 -3.19 -14.04 -3.92
C ASN A 15 -4.37 -13.08 -4.20
N ASN A 16 -4.85 -13.01 -5.45
CA ASN A 16 -5.95 -12.12 -5.87
C ASN A 16 -5.71 -10.61 -5.60
N GLY A 17 -4.48 -10.22 -5.26
CA GLY A 17 -4.04 -8.87 -4.98
C GLY A 17 -2.93 -8.39 -5.91
N LEU A 18 -2.29 -7.29 -5.54
CA LEU A 18 -1.14 -6.72 -6.25
C LEU A 18 0.12 -6.88 -5.41
N GLY A 19 1.16 -7.49 -5.98
CA GLY A 19 2.47 -7.64 -5.36
C GLY A 19 3.53 -6.77 -6.04
N PHE A 20 4.37 -6.12 -5.26
CA PHE A 20 5.54 -5.39 -5.73
C PHE A 20 6.76 -5.74 -4.90
N SER A 21 7.93 -5.85 -5.55
CA SER A 21 9.21 -6.04 -4.86
C SER A 21 10.25 -5.10 -5.42
N GLY A 22 11.19 -4.68 -4.58
CA GLY A 22 12.27 -3.81 -4.99
C GLY A 22 13.31 -3.63 -3.91
N THR A 23 14.15 -2.62 -4.08
CA THR A 23 15.15 -2.21 -3.09
C THR A 23 15.03 -0.72 -2.85
N MET A 24 14.88 -0.32 -1.59
CA MET A 24 14.79 1.06 -1.15
C MET A 24 15.95 1.32 -0.19
N GLU A 25 16.82 2.27 -0.54
CA GLU A 25 17.99 2.65 0.28
C GLU A 25 18.88 1.45 0.73
N GLY A 26 18.97 0.41 -0.11
CA GLY A 26 19.74 -0.81 0.18
C GLY A 26 18.98 -1.89 0.97
N ALA A 27 17.75 -1.62 1.42
CA ALA A 27 16.88 -2.60 2.06
C ALA A 27 15.91 -3.24 1.05
N ALA A 28 15.68 -4.54 1.17
CA ALA A 28 14.66 -5.22 0.38
C ALA A 28 13.26 -4.75 0.81
N VAL A 29 12.41 -4.49 -0.19
CA VAL A 29 11.01 -4.11 0.01
C VAL A 29 10.11 -5.10 -0.69
N THR A 30 9.07 -5.55 -0.01
CA THR A 30 7.93 -6.29 -0.60
C THR A 30 6.62 -5.65 -0.16
N ILE A 31 5.79 -5.25 -1.12
CA ILE A 31 4.49 -4.64 -0.91
C ILE A 31 3.42 -5.61 -1.41
N THR A 32 2.43 -5.88 -0.58
CA THR A 32 1.24 -6.66 -0.95
C THR A 32 -0.01 -5.83 -0.69
N LEU A 33 -0.83 -5.66 -1.72
CA LEU A 33 -2.17 -5.07 -1.63
C LEU A 33 -3.20 -6.19 -1.74
N THR A 34 -3.82 -6.53 -0.60
CA THR A 34 -4.86 -7.55 -0.53
C THR A 34 -6.23 -6.88 -0.57
N PRO A 35 -7.15 -7.28 -1.47
CA PRO A 35 -8.50 -6.74 -1.50
C PRO A 35 -9.19 -6.89 -0.14
N GLY A 36 -9.76 -5.80 0.37
CA GLY A 36 -10.43 -5.77 1.66
C GLY A 36 -10.77 -4.36 2.11
N VAL A 37 -11.86 -4.22 2.84
CA VAL A 37 -12.29 -2.94 3.42
C VAL A 37 -11.30 -2.53 4.50
N CYS A 38 -10.60 -1.40 4.29
CA CYS A 38 -9.65 -0.83 5.23
C CYS A 38 -10.07 0.60 5.58
N SER A 39 -10.04 0.96 6.87
CA SER A 39 -10.26 2.34 7.33
C SER A 39 -9.00 2.82 8.04
N ASP A 40 -8.60 4.06 7.79
CA ASP A 40 -7.48 4.71 8.48
C ASP A 40 -7.86 5.18 9.90
N GLY A 41 -9.12 4.99 10.31
CA GLY A 41 -9.64 5.28 11.65
C GLY A 41 -9.77 6.76 11.99
N MET A 42 -9.37 7.65 11.08
CA MET A 42 -9.34 9.10 11.30
C MET A 42 -10.28 9.86 10.34
N SER A 43 -10.59 9.26 9.19
CA SER A 43 -11.51 9.83 8.19
C SER A 43 -12.69 8.90 7.94
N ASP A 44 -13.78 9.43 7.37
CA ASP A 44 -14.87 8.63 6.78
C ASP A 44 -14.44 7.91 5.47
N ARG A 45 -13.13 7.74 5.27
CA ARG A 45 -12.53 7.13 4.10
C ARG A 45 -12.46 5.62 4.29
N THR A 46 -12.94 4.92 3.28
CA THR A 46 -12.81 3.48 3.14
C THR A 46 -11.96 3.16 1.93
N TYR A 47 -10.89 2.42 2.16
CA TYR A 47 -9.93 2.01 1.14
C TYR A 47 -10.20 0.55 0.73
N PRO A 48 -10.04 0.21 -0.56
CA PRO A 48 -10.36 -1.11 -1.09
C PRO A 48 -9.29 -2.17 -0.84
N TYR A 49 -8.12 -1.80 -0.32
CA TYR A 49 -7.03 -2.72 -0.03
C TYR A 49 -6.48 -2.54 1.37
N VAL A 50 -6.12 -3.67 1.98
CA VAL A 50 -5.18 -3.72 3.10
C VAL A 50 -3.77 -3.85 2.52
N ALA A 51 -2.93 -2.87 2.81
CA ALA A 51 -1.53 -2.84 2.40
C ALA A 51 -0.65 -3.44 3.50
N THR A 52 0.21 -4.39 3.12
CA THR A 52 1.29 -4.90 3.97
C THR A 52 2.61 -4.66 3.27
N ILE A 53 3.55 -4.04 3.98
CA ILE A 53 4.89 -3.72 3.45
C ILE A 53 5.92 -4.36 4.36
N ALA A 54 6.72 -5.28 3.82
CA ALA A 54 7.95 -5.73 4.46
C ALA A 54 9.10 -4.85 3.96
N LEU A 55 9.77 -4.14 4.86
CA LEU A 55 10.91 -3.26 4.58
C LEU A 55 12.06 -3.66 5.51
N GLY A 56 13.08 -4.35 4.95
CA GLY A 56 14.11 -4.96 5.76
C GLY A 56 13.51 -5.92 6.81
N ASP A 57 13.72 -5.62 8.09
CA ASP A 57 13.19 -6.40 9.22
C ASP A 57 11.84 -5.87 9.74
N GLU A 58 11.32 -4.78 9.19
CA GLU A 58 10.06 -4.18 9.60
C GLU A 58 8.88 -4.65 8.75
N THR A 59 7.72 -4.84 9.38
CA THR A 59 6.45 -5.05 8.68
C THR A 59 5.48 -3.91 9.02
N LEU A 60 5.17 -3.10 8.02
CA LEU A 60 4.19 -2.03 8.10
C LEU A 60 2.83 -2.51 7.59
N ARG A 61 1.75 -1.99 8.17
CA ARG A 61 0.38 -2.25 7.75
C ARG A 61 -0.37 -0.94 7.58
N GLY A 62 -1.15 -0.84 6.51
CA GLY A 62 -1.93 0.34 6.20
C GLY A 62 -3.05 0.07 5.22
N CYS A 63 -3.64 1.13 4.71
CA CYS A 63 -4.69 1.08 3.70
C CYS A 63 -4.15 1.53 2.33
N GLY A 64 -4.70 0.99 1.24
CA GLY A 64 -4.28 1.33 -0.12
C GLY A 64 -5.44 1.44 -1.10
N TYR A 65 -5.24 2.22 -2.17
CA TYR A 65 -6.15 2.35 -3.30
C TYR A 65 -5.35 2.43 -4.61
N THR A 66 -6.03 2.31 -5.75
CA THR A 66 -5.43 2.52 -7.08
C THR A 66 -6.30 3.46 -7.91
N ASP A 67 -5.79 4.02 -9.00
CA ASP A 67 -6.59 4.87 -9.89
C ASP A 67 -7.83 4.16 -10.45
N ARG A 68 -7.77 2.83 -10.60
CA ARG A 68 -8.90 2.01 -11.08
C ARG A 68 -9.89 1.65 -9.97
N GLN A 69 -9.45 1.70 -8.71
CA GLN A 69 -10.26 1.36 -7.56
C GLN A 69 -9.93 2.36 -6.44
N PRO A 70 -10.53 3.55 -6.51
CA PRO A 70 -10.27 4.61 -5.55
C PRO A 70 -10.87 4.26 -4.18
N PHE A 71 -10.46 5.00 -3.16
CA PHE A 71 -11.16 5.00 -1.87
C PHE A 71 -12.53 5.66 -2.01
N THR A 72 -13.44 5.34 -1.10
CA THR A 72 -14.75 6.00 -0.97
C THR A 72 -14.79 6.85 0.29
N GLY A 73 -15.59 7.91 0.30
CA GLY A 73 -15.65 8.89 1.39
C GLY A 73 -15.08 10.25 0.96
N ASP A 74 -15.08 11.22 1.87
CA ASP A 74 -14.71 12.59 1.51
C ASP A 74 -13.22 12.72 1.20
N ALA A 75 -12.92 13.31 0.04
CA ALA A 75 -11.56 13.55 -0.45
C ALA A 75 -10.80 14.56 0.44
N ALA A 76 -11.50 15.31 1.28
CA ALA A 76 -11.03 16.17 2.36
C ALA A 76 -12.22 16.49 3.29
N PRO A 77 -12.03 16.70 4.61
CA PRO A 77 -12.91 17.65 5.30
C PRO A 77 -12.71 19.07 4.76
#